data_AF-F1DCU0-F1
#
_entry.id   AF-F1DCU0-F1
#
_cell.length_a   1.000
_cell.length_b   1.000
_cell.length_c   1.000
_cell.angle_alpha   90.00
_cell.angle_beta   90.00
_cell.angle_gamma   90.00
#
_symmetry.space_group_name_H-M   'P 1'
#
loop_
_entity.id
_entity.type
_entity.pdbx_description
1 polymer ?
#
loop_
_entity_poly.entity_id
_entity_poly.type
_entity_poly.pdbx_seq_one_letter_code
_entity_poly.pdbx_strand_id
1 'polypeptide(L)'
;LHLCHHNLESIDTDKIDSGNAKHNLLLEVCYAAKHEGDLINTHYTPHQQKYKDTGTASQLCTELARSFADIGDIIRGKDLFYGNKQEKEQRDKLDEKLKDIFKEIHGGLSKNGAQTYYNDNDKDGNYYQLREDWWTANRETVWKALTCDVRHDAQYFRTTCNSADGNSQSQATKQCRCQKKNGKDDTDQVPTYFDYVPQYLR
;
A
#
# COMPACT_ATOMS: atom_id res chain seq x y z
N LEU A 1 7.46 6.06 -13.12
CA LEU A 1 6.77 4.92 -12.47
C LEU A 1 5.29 5.15 -12.70
N HIS A 2 4.62 4.25 -13.42
CA HIS A 2 3.16 4.33 -13.65
C HIS A 2 2.52 3.31 -12.73
N LEU A 3 2.11 3.76 -11.55
CA LEU A 3 1.42 2.91 -10.58
C LEU A 3 0.00 2.62 -11.10
N CYS A 4 -0.50 1.39 -10.94
CA CYS A 4 -1.84 0.99 -11.38
C CYS A 4 -2.93 1.54 -10.43
N HIS A 5 -3.25 2.84 -10.53
CA HIS A 5 -4.25 3.51 -9.69
C HIS A 5 -5.51 3.97 -10.46
N HIS A 6 -5.70 3.55 -11.71
CA HIS A 6 -6.84 4.00 -12.51
C HIS A 6 -8.21 3.65 -11.91
N ASN A 7 -8.32 2.53 -11.18
CA ASN A 7 -9.57 2.22 -10.48
C ASN A 7 -9.85 3.25 -9.38
N LEU A 8 -8.81 3.71 -8.66
CA LEU A 8 -8.93 4.75 -7.64
C LEU A 8 -9.38 6.10 -8.23
N GLU A 9 -8.93 6.43 -9.45
CA GLU A 9 -9.38 7.62 -10.18
C GLU A 9 -10.86 7.56 -10.57
N SER A 10 -11.43 6.35 -10.68
CA SER A 10 -12.81 6.12 -11.11
C SER A 10 -13.80 5.89 -9.98
N ILE A 11 -13.36 5.95 -8.72
CA ILE A 11 -14.24 5.78 -7.55
C ILE A 11 -15.38 6.79 -7.62
N ASP A 12 -16.60 6.27 -7.51
CA ASP A 12 -17.85 7.02 -7.44
C ASP A 12 -18.10 7.41 -5.98
N THR A 13 -17.64 8.61 -5.62
CA THR A 13 -17.75 9.16 -4.26
C THR A 13 -19.20 9.39 -3.84
N ASP A 14 -20.12 9.59 -4.80
CA ASP A 14 -21.53 9.85 -4.51
C ASP A 14 -22.27 8.60 -3.98
N LYS A 15 -21.70 7.42 -4.18
CA LYS A 15 -22.22 6.14 -3.64
C LYS A 15 -21.56 5.73 -2.32
N ILE A 16 -20.62 6.53 -1.82
CA ILE A 16 -19.93 6.25 -0.57
C ILE A 16 -20.66 6.96 0.56
N ASP A 17 -21.27 6.19 1.46
CA ASP A 17 -21.83 6.70 2.71
C ASP A 17 -20.88 6.47 3.88
N SER A 18 -21.05 7.26 4.94
CA SER A 18 -20.27 7.18 6.17
C SER A 18 -20.31 5.81 6.89
N GLY A 19 -21.31 4.96 6.61
CA GLY A 19 -21.42 3.63 7.20
C GLY A 19 -20.40 2.65 6.63
N ASN A 20 -20.11 2.75 5.33
CA ASN A 20 -19.25 1.80 4.60
C ASN A 20 -18.00 2.41 3.96
N ALA A 21 -17.80 3.73 4.03
CA ALA A 21 -16.70 4.43 3.37
C ALA A 21 -15.32 3.79 3.59
N LYS A 22 -14.99 3.43 4.83
CA LYS A 22 -13.70 2.79 5.17
C LYS A 22 -13.52 1.41 4.51
N HIS A 23 -14.60 0.66 4.36
CA HIS A 23 -14.59 -0.70 3.78
C HIS A 23 -14.53 -0.62 2.25
N ASN A 24 -15.26 0.32 1.65
CA ASN A 24 -15.20 0.58 0.21
C ASN A 24 -13.82 1.09 -0.20
N LEU A 25 -13.23 2.01 0.58
CA LEU A 25 -11.86 2.46 0.35
C LEU A 25 -10.87 1.28 0.41
N LEU A 26 -10.99 0.42 1.41
CA LEU A 26 -10.10 -0.75 1.54
C LEU A 26 -10.22 -1.68 0.33
N LEU A 27 -11.45 -1.94 -0.14
CA LEU A 27 -11.70 -2.76 -1.32
C LEU A 27 -10.99 -2.20 -2.55
N GLU A 28 -11.15 -0.91 -2.82
CA GLU A 28 -10.56 -0.24 -3.98
C GLU A 28 -9.02 -0.20 -3.92
N VAL A 29 -8.46 0.06 -2.73
CA VAL A 29 -7.02 0.03 -2.52
C VAL A 29 -6.46 -1.39 -2.69
N CYS A 30 -7.14 -2.41 -2.16
CA CYS A 30 -6.73 -3.80 -2.37
C CYS A 30 -6.84 -4.21 -3.85
N TYR A 31 -7.85 -3.74 -4.57
CA TYR A 31 -7.99 -4.01 -6.00
C TYR A 31 -6.83 -3.40 -6.80
N ALA A 32 -6.50 -2.13 -6.54
CA ALA A 32 -5.35 -1.45 -7.13
C ALA A 32 -4.04 -2.20 -6.82
N ALA A 33 -3.83 -2.55 -5.54
CA ALA A 33 -2.66 -3.27 -5.09
C ALA A 33 -2.51 -4.63 -5.77
N LYS A 34 -3.59 -5.41 -5.91
CA LYS A 34 -3.57 -6.69 -6.62
C LYS A 34 -3.06 -6.51 -8.06
N HIS A 35 -3.65 -5.59 -8.82
CA HIS A 35 -3.26 -5.36 -10.21
C HIS A 35 -1.81 -4.88 -10.35
N GLU A 36 -1.37 -3.98 -9.46
CA GLU A 36 0.02 -3.52 -9.41
C GLU A 36 0.99 -4.69 -9.16
N GLY A 37 0.64 -5.58 -8.22
CA GLY A 37 1.43 -6.77 -7.90
C GLY A 37 1.57 -7.73 -9.08
N ASP A 38 0.45 -8.01 -9.75
CA ASP A 38 0.38 -8.88 -10.92
C ASP A 38 1.22 -8.30 -12.07
N LEU A 39 1.14 -6.99 -12.29
CA LEU A 39 1.88 -6.28 -13.33
C LEU A 39 3.39 -6.33 -13.06
N ILE A 40 3.82 -6.07 -11.83
CA ILE A 40 5.23 -6.16 -11.42
C ILE A 40 5.73 -7.59 -11.59
N ASN A 41 5.00 -8.59 -11.10
CA ASN A 41 5.41 -10.00 -11.20
C ASN A 41 5.54 -10.46 -12.66
N THR A 42 4.61 -10.04 -13.53
CA THR A 42 4.61 -10.37 -14.96
C THR A 42 5.85 -9.81 -15.67
N HIS A 43 6.17 -8.54 -15.43
CA HIS A 43 7.32 -7.89 -16.09
C HIS A 43 8.67 -8.18 -15.42
N TYR A 44 8.65 -8.82 -14.24
CA TYR A 44 9.86 -9.15 -13.51
C TYR A 44 10.76 -10.15 -14.26
N THR A 45 10.20 -11.20 -14.85
CA THR A 45 11.02 -12.25 -15.50
C THR A 45 11.86 -11.69 -16.68
N PRO A 46 11.28 -10.94 -17.64
CA PRO A 46 12.07 -10.27 -18.67
C PRO A 46 13.12 -9.30 -18.11
N HIS A 47 12.78 -8.54 -17.06
CA HIS A 47 13.71 -7.62 -16.41
C HIS A 47 14.91 -8.37 -15.79
N GLN A 48 14.64 -9.44 -15.03
CA GLN A 48 15.66 -10.26 -14.41
C GLN A 48 16.60 -10.89 -15.45
N GLN A 49 16.07 -11.34 -16.58
CA GLN A 49 16.88 -11.89 -17.68
C GLN A 49 17.77 -10.82 -18.31
N LYS A 50 17.23 -9.63 -18.59
CA LYS A 50 17.96 -8.52 -19.19
C LYS A 50 19.15 -8.05 -18.34
N TYR A 51 19.01 -8.07 -17.02
CA TYR A 51 20.03 -7.58 -16.07
C TYR A 51 20.75 -8.69 -15.30
N LYS A 52 20.64 -9.95 -15.78
CA LYS A 52 21.28 -11.10 -15.15
C LYS A 52 22.80 -10.95 -15.12
N ASP A 53 23.39 -10.49 -16.23
CA ASP A 53 24.84 -10.42 -16.42
C ASP A 53 25.46 -9.16 -15.81
N THR A 54 24.64 -8.14 -15.49
CA THR A 54 25.09 -6.90 -14.84
C THR A 54 25.03 -6.97 -13.32
N GLY A 55 24.33 -7.98 -12.76
CA GLY A 55 24.08 -8.08 -11.32
C GLY A 55 23.17 -6.98 -10.76
N THR A 56 22.54 -6.18 -11.63
CA THR A 56 21.67 -5.05 -11.25
C THR A 56 20.19 -5.38 -11.28
N ALA A 57 19.83 -6.66 -11.46
CA ALA A 57 18.44 -7.10 -11.38
C ALA A 57 17.90 -6.77 -9.98
N SER A 58 16.88 -5.91 -9.93
CA SER A 58 16.16 -5.66 -8.70
C SER A 58 15.54 -6.95 -8.17
N GLN A 59 15.36 -7.03 -6.86
CA GLN A 59 14.67 -8.15 -6.23
C GLN A 59 13.16 -7.89 -6.30
N LEU A 60 12.39 -8.87 -6.77
CA LEU A 60 10.94 -8.75 -6.96
C LEU A 60 10.23 -8.18 -5.72
N CYS A 61 10.52 -8.72 -4.55
CA CYS A 61 9.94 -8.26 -3.29
C CYS A 61 10.33 -6.82 -2.92
N THR A 62 11.48 -6.32 -3.40
CA THR A 62 11.91 -4.93 -3.20
C THR A 62 11.12 -3.98 -4.09
N GLU A 63 10.86 -4.35 -5.34
CA GLU A 63 10.00 -3.54 -6.22
C GLU A 63 8.56 -3.50 -5.70
N LEU A 64 8.02 -4.64 -5.24
CA LEU A 64 6.73 -4.68 -4.56
C LEU A 64 6.73 -3.81 -3.30
N ALA A 65 7.81 -3.82 -2.51
CA ALA A 65 7.94 -2.95 -1.33
C ALA A 65 7.96 -1.45 -1.66
N ARG A 66 8.51 -1.06 -2.82
CA ARG A 66 8.48 0.32 -3.30
C ARG A 66 7.08 0.73 -3.74
N SER A 67 6.43 -0.06 -4.60
CA SER A 67 5.05 0.23 -5.01
C SER A 67 4.08 0.25 -3.83
N PHE A 68 4.27 -0.61 -2.84
CA PHE A 68 3.50 -0.57 -1.59
C PHE A 68 3.67 0.75 -0.83
N ALA A 69 4.90 1.27 -0.75
CA ALA A 69 5.17 2.55 -0.10
C ALA A 69 4.56 3.72 -0.89
N ASP A 70 4.60 3.68 -2.21
CA ASP A 70 3.97 4.70 -3.07
C ASP A 70 2.44 4.68 -2.95
N ILE A 71 1.79 3.50 -2.93
CA ILE A 71 0.36 3.36 -2.62
C ILE A 71 0.07 3.98 -1.25
N GLY A 72 0.89 3.68 -0.24
CA GLY A 72 0.74 4.26 1.10
C GLY A 72 0.85 5.78 1.10
N ASP A 73 1.80 6.36 0.38
CA ASP A 73 1.94 7.81 0.28
C ASP A 73 0.77 8.48 -0.44
N ILE A 74 0.22 7.86 -1.49
CA ILE A 74 -0.99 8.36 -2.16
C ILE A 74 -2.16 8.43 -1.18
N ILE A 75 -2.43 7.33 -0.46
CA ILE A 75 -3.53 7.26 0.50
C ILE A 75 -3.34 8.26 1.65
N ARG A 76 -2.10 8.55 2.03
CA ARG A 76 -1.76 9.48 3.12
C ARG A 76 -1.62 10.94 2.69
N GLY A 77 -1.75 11.25 1.39
CA GLY A 77 -1.55 12.60 0.86
C GLY A 77 -0.08 13.08 0.92
N LYS A 78 0.87 12.13 0.83
CA LYS A 78 2.33 12.38 0.89
C LYS A 78 3.06 12.14 -0.43
N ASP A 79 2.34 11.70 -1.47
CA ASP A 79 2.93 11.40 -2.77
C ASP A 79 3.43 12.68 -3.47
N LEU A 80 4.73 12.72 -3.75
CA LEU A 80 5.41 13.77 -4.48
C LEU A 80 5.54 13.36 -5.94
N PHE A 81 4.43 13.40 -6.68
CA PHE A 81 4.46 13.10 -8.10
C PHE A 81 4.91 14.31 -8.95
N TYR A 82 6.13 14.23 -9.50
CA TYR A 82 6.72 15.26 -10.38
C TYR A 82 6.77 14.87 -11.86
N GLY A 83 5.95 13.93 -12.30
CA GLY A 83 5.95 13.45 -13.69
C GLY A 83 5.32 14.42 -14.68
N ASN A 84 4.73 13.88 -15.75
CA ASN A 84 4.11 14.70 -16.79
C ASN A 84 2.86 15.43 -16.26
N LYS A 85 2.48 16.53 -16.92
CA LYS A 85 1.36 17.38 -16.50
C LYS A 85 0.03 16.61 -16.42
N GLN A 86 -0.23 15.73 -17.37
CA GLN A 86 -1.49 14.97 -17.42
C GLN A 86 -1.64 14.02 -16.23
N GLU A 87 -0.58 13.30 -15.89
CA GLU A 87 -0.56 12.38 -14.77
C GLU A 87 -0.60 13.14 -13.43
N LYS A 88 0.04 14.32 -13.35
CA LYS A 88 -0.12 15.21 -12.19
C LYS A 88 -1.58 15.66 -11.99
N GLU A 89 -2.26 16.08 -13.06
CA GLU A 89 -3.68 16.46 -12.98
C GLU A 89 -4.58 15.28 -12.54
N GLN A 90 -4.24 14.05 -12.92
CA GLN A 90 -4.93 12.85 -12.45
C GLN A 90 -4.66 12.58 -10.96
N ARG A 91 -3.41 12.78 -10.49
CA ARG A 91 -3.06 12.68 -9.07
C ARG A 91 -3.79 13.70 -8.22
N ASP A 92 -3.89 14.94 -8.68
CA ASP A 92 -4.63 16.00 -7.99
C ASP A 92 -6.12 15.61 -7.86
N LYS A 93 -6.75 15.10 -8.93
CA LYS A 93 -8.13 14.59 -8.88
C LYS A 93 -8.31 13.43 -7.92
N LEU A 94 -7.34 12.52 -7.89
CA LEU A 94 -7.37 11.38 -6.97
C LEU A 94 -7.26 11.85 -5.50
N ASP A 95 -6.38 12.81 -5.21
CA ASP A 95 -6.26 13.34 -3.85
C ASP A 95 -7.55 14.03 -3.38
N GLU A 96 -8.20 14.82 -4.24
CA GLU A 96 -9.52 15.41 -3.94
C GLU A 96 -10.57 14.34 -3.62
N LYS A 97 -10.65 13.27 -4.42
CA LYS A 97 -11.56 12.14 -4.12
C LYS A 97 -11.24 11.47 -2.80
N LEU A 98 -9.96 11.31 -2.48
CA LEU A 98 -9.56 10.76 -1.18
C LEU A 98 -9.97 11.71 -0.05
N LYS A 99 -9.90 13.03 -0.21
CA LYS A 99 -10.37 14.01 0.80
C LYS A 99 -11.86 13.83 1.06
N ASP A 100 -12.66 13.72 0.00
CA ASP A 100 -14.09 13.46 0.11
C ASP A 100 -14.40 12.13 0.80
N ILE A 101 -13.69 11.05 0.45
CA ILE A 101 -13.87 9.75 1.12
C ILE A 101 -13.49 9.83 2.60
N PHE A 102 -12.38 10.48 2.94
CA PHE A 102 -11.94 10.61 4.33
C PHE A 102 -12.84 11.53 5.15
N LYS A 103 -13.47 12.52 4.53
CA LYS A 103 -14.55 13.30 5.13
C LYS A 103 -15.75 12.43 5.48
N GLU A 104 -16.18 11.54 4.58
CA GLU A 104 -17.26 10.58 4.87
C GLU A 104 -16.87 9.58 5.97
N ILE A 105 -15.63 9.07 5.95
CA ILE A 105 -15.09 8.22 7.02
C ILE A 105 -15.16 8.96 8.36
N HIS A 106 -14.66 10.21 8.41
CA HIS A 106 -14.68 11.05 9.60
C HIS A 106 -16.10 11.28 10.13
N GLY A 107 -17.06 11.59 9.25
CA GLY A 107 -18.47 11.73 9.59
C GLY A 107 -19.09 10.47 10.22
N GLY A 108 -18.58 9.29 9.86
CA GLY A 108 -18.98 8.00 10.43
C GLY A 108 -18.39 7.67 11.80
N LEU A 109 -17.41 8.44 12.31
CA LEU A 109 -16.71 8.18 13.58
C LEU A 109 -17.48 8.65 14.83
N SER A 110 -18.80 8.43 14.86
CA SER A 110 -19.69 8.89 15.94
C SER A 110 -19.49 8.18 17.29
N LYS A 111 -18.75 7.07 17.33
CA LYS A 111 -18.52 6.28 18.55
C LYS A 111 -17.33 6.81 19.35
N ASN A 112 -17.49 6.85 20.68
CA ASN A 112 -16.41 7.06 21.66
C ASN A 112 -15.56 8.32 21.44
N GLY A 113 -16.12 9.38 20.82
CA GLY A 113 -15.39 10.62 20.57
C GLY A 113 -14.29 10.53 19.51
N ALA A 114 -14.25 9.45 18.72
CA ALA A 114 -13.24 9.26 17.67
C ALA A 114 -13.26 10.39 16.64
N GLN A 115 -14.45 10.88 16.25
CA GLN A 115 -14.58 12.04 15.37
C GLN A 115 -13.86 13.28 15.91
N THR A 116 -13.97 13.54 17.23
CA THR A 116 -13.29 14.67 17.88
C THR A 116 -11.78 14.48 17.95
N TYR A 117 -11.31 13.24 18.18
CA TYR A 117 -9.88 12.91 18.16
C TYR A 117 -9.26 13.20 16.79
N TYR A 118 -9.94 12.83 15.72
CA TYR A 118 -9.53 13.08 14.34
C TYR A 118 -10.06 14.42 13.79
N ASN A 119 -10.32 15.40 14.67
CA ASN A 119 -10.74 16.72 14.19
C ASN A 119 -9.68 17.29 13.26
N ASP A 120 -10.11 17.59 12.04
CA ASP A 120 -9.24 18.22 11.06
C ASP A 120 -9.26 19.74 11.26
N ASN A 121 -8.14 20.25 11.77
CA ASN A 121 -7.92 21.69 11.89
C ASN A 121 -7.22 22.27 10.64
N ASP A 122 -6.91 21.41 9.66
CA ASP A 122 -6.40 21.86 8.37
C ASP A 122 -7.50 22.58 7.59
N LYS A 123 -7.13 23.68 6.94
CA LYS A 123 -8.06 24.46 6.09
C LYS A 123 -8.45 23.68 4.84
N ASP A 124 -7.61 22.73 4.45
CA ASP A 124 -7.72 21.99 3.19
C ASP A 124 -8.46 20.65 3.35
N GLY A 125 -8.90 20.29 4.57
CA GLY A 125 -9.70 19.08 4.78
C GLY A 125 -8.96 17.78 4.45
N ASN A 126 -7.66 17.71 4.78
CA ASN A 126 -6.80 16.58 4.43
C ASN A 126 -6.94 15.36 5.34
N TYR A 127 -7.41 15.53 6.58
CA TYR A 127 -7.54 14.44 7.55
C TYR A 127 -6.25 13.64 7.79
N TYR A 128 -5.07 14.27 7.75
CA TYR A 128 -3.77 13.58 7.77
C TYR A 128 -3.64 12.50 8.86
N GLN A 129 -4.04 12.81 10.10
CA GLN A 129 -3.96 11.85 11.19
C GLN A 129 -4.87 10.62 10.97
N LEU A 130 -6.08 10.84 10.46
CA LEU A 130 -7.00 9.76 10.12
C LEU A 130 -6.48 8.92 8.95
N ARG A 131 -5.87 9.55 7.93
CA ARG A 131 -5.27 8.85 6.79
C ARG A 131 -4.09 7.97 7.21
N GLU A 132 -3.22 8.47 8.08
CA GLU A 132 -2.07 7.72 8.64
C GLU A 132 -2.52 6.50 9.45
N ASP A 133 -3.50 6.68 10.34
CA ASP A 133 -4.02 5.60 11.17
C ASP A 133 -4.80 4.57 10.33
N TRP A 134 -5.56 5.04 9.33
CA TRP A 134 -6.23 4.15 8.38
C TRP A 134 -5.22 3.32 7.61
N TRP A 135 -4.14 3.91 7.10
CA TRP A 135 -3.08 3.14 6.43
C TRP A 135 -2.49 2.11 7.40
N THR A 136 -2.08 2.54 8.59
CA THR A 136 -1.46 1.66 9.59
C THR A 136 -2.35 0.48 9.98
N ALA A 137 -3.67 0.71 10.11
CA ALA A 137 -4.64 -0.34 10.42
C ALA A 137 -4.89 -1.34 9.28
N ASN A 138 -4.66 -0.94 8.02
CA ASN A 138 -5.03 -1.74 6.84
C ASN A 138 -3.85 -2.22 6.00
N ARG A 139 -2.64 -1.70 6.24
CA ARG A 139 -1.42 -1.95 5.43
C ARG A 139 -1.09 -3.43 5.24
N GLU A 140 -1.40 -4.26 6.23
CA GLU A 140 -1.28 -5.73 6.13
C GLU A 140 -2.17 -6.29 5.01
N THR A 141 -3.45 -5.91 5.01
CA THR A 141 -4.41 -6.39 4.02
C THR A 141 -4.04 -5.92 2.62
N VAL A 142 -3.54 -4.68 2.50
CA VAL A 142 -3.03 -4.13 1.24
C VAL A 142 -1.79 -4.90 0.76
N TRP A 143 -0.84 -5.20 1.66
CA TRP A 143 0.34 -6.02 1.32
C TRP A 143 -0.06 -7.42 0.85
N LYS A 144 -1.04 -8.03 1.50
CA LYS A 144 -1.59 -9.33 1.10
C LYS A 144 -2.21 -9.26 -0.29
N ALA A 145 -2.98 -8.22 -0.61
CA ALA A 145 -3.53 -8.04 -1.95
C ALA A 145 -2.42 -7.88 -3.00
N LEU A 146 -1.44 -7.02 -2.73
CA LEU A 146 -0.28 -6.77 -3.61
C LEU A 146 0.53 -8.03 -3.92
N THR A 147 0.63 -8.94 -2.96
CA THR A 147 1.45 -10.14 -3.09
C THR A 147 0.67 -11.39 -3.48
N CYS A 148 -0.64 -11.26 -3.79
CA CYS A 148 -1.54 -12.40 -3.93
C CYS A 148 -1.11 -13.40 -5.01
N ASP A 149 -0.79 -12.91 -6.22
CA ASP A 149 -0.38 -13.74 -7.36
C ASP A 149 1.12 -13.65 -7.64
N VAL A 150 1.91 -13.17 -6.67
CA VAL A 150 3.38 -13.17 -6.74
C VAL A 150 3.90 -14.60 -6.65
N ARG A 151 4.98 -14.90 -7.38
CA ARG A 151 5.61 -16.24 -7.40
C ARG A 151 5.92 -16.76 -5.99
N HIS A 152 5.67 -18.06 -5.79
CA HIS A 152 5.75 -18.69 -4.48
C HIS A 152 7.15 -18.64 -3.86
N ASP A 153 8.21 -18.67 -4.65
CA ASP A 153 9.61 -18.66 -4.20
C ASP A 153 10.21 -17.25 -4.06
N ALA A 154 9.41 -16.18 -4.21
CA ALA A 154 9.90 -14.82 -4.05
C ALA A 154 10.30 -14.54 -2.60
N GLN A 155 11.53 -14.02 -2.43
CA GLN A 155 12.11 -13.75 -1.11
C GLN A 155 12.43 -12.27 -0.91
N TYR A 156 12.07 -11.73 0.25
CA TYR A 156 12.53 -10.40 0.67
C TYR A 156 13.92 -10.52 1.30
N PHE A 157 14.86 -9.70 0.83
CA PHE A 157 16.28 -9.85 1.19
C PHE A 157 16.59 -9.55 2.65
N ARG A 158 15.79 -8.70 3.30
CA ARG A 158 15.99 -8.37 4.72
C ARG A 158 15.37 -9.43 5.61
N THR A 159 16.06 -9.75 6.70
CA THR A 159 15.57 -10.61 7.77
C THR A 159 14.63 -9.83 8.67
N THR A 160 13.40 -9.59 8.21
CA THR A 160 12.41 -8.79 8.94
C THR A 160 11.37 -9.64 9.64
N CYS A 161 11.17 -10.89 9.23
CA CYS A 161 10.20 -11.78 9.86
C CYS A 161 10.72 -12.36 11.18
N ASN A 162 9.81 -12.70 12.10
CA ASN A 162 10.15 -13.55 13.23
C ASN A 162 10.35 -14.99 12.75
N SER A 163 11.42 -15.64 13.18
CA SER A 163 11.62 -17.08 12.96
C SER A 163 10.56 -17.91 13.67
N ALA A 164 10.38 -19.17 13.25
CA ALA A 164 9.40 -20.07 13.84
C ALA A 164 9.62 -20.34 15.34
N ASP A 165 10.86 -20.26 15.82
CA ASP A 165 11.21 -20.37 17.24
C ASP A 165 10.85 -19.09 18.05
N GLY A 166 10.66 -17.96 17.37
CA GLY A 166 10.43 -16.64 17.98
C GLY A 166 11.67 -16.00 18.61
N ASN A 167 12.85 -16.62 18.46
CA ASN A 167 14.10 -16.20 19.11
C ASN A 167 15.10 -15.60 18.12
N SER A 168 14.82 -15.65 16.83
CA SER A 168 15.67 -15.12 15.76
C SER A 168 14.84 -14.43 14.67
N GLN A 169 15.54 -13.72 13.78
CA GLN A 169 14.95 -13.10 12.59
C GLN A 169 15.12 -14.01 11.37
N SER A 170 14.16 -13.97 10.45
CA SER A 170 14.15 -14.73 9.20
C SER A 170 13.70 -13.87 8.02
N GLN A 171 13.99 -14.34 6.81
CA GLN A 171 13.50 -13.72 5.58
C GLN A 171 12.06 -14.15 5.28
N ALA A 172 11.32 -13.27 4.60
CA ALA A 172 10.04 -13.61 4.00
C ALA A 172 10.29 -14.44 2.73
N THR A 173 10.26 -15.77 2.83
CA THR A 173 10.71 -16.68 1.76
C THR A 173 9.61 -17.17 0.84
N LYS A 174 8.34 -16.89 1.14
CA LYS A 174 7.19 -17.31 0.34
C LYS A 174 6.32 -16.13 -0.05
N GLN A 175 6.24 -15.85 -1.35
CA GLN A 175 5.46 -14.72 -1.91
C GLN A 175 5.75 -13.37 -1.24
N CYS A 176 7.00 -13.14 -0.79
CA CYS A 176 7.34 -11.94 -0.02
C CYS A 176 6.50 -11.76 1.27
N ARG A 177 6.09 -12.85 1.94
CA ARG A 177 5.35 -12.81 3.21
C ARG A 177 6.07 -13.54 4.34
N CYS A 178 5.84 -13.06 5.55
CA CYS A 178 6.26 -13.74 6.77
C CYS A 178 5.31 -14.89 7.09
N GLN A 179 5.86 -16.04 7.50
CA GLN A 179 5.06 -17.22 7.84
C GLN A 179 4.87 -17.36 9.36
N LYS A 180 3.71 -17.86 9.77
CA LYS A 180 3.46 -18.29 11.16
C LYS A 180 4.38 -19.46 11.52
N LYS A 181 4.52 -19.71 12.83
CA LYS A 181 5.34 -20.82 13.38
C LYS A 181 5.00 -22.20 12.80
N ASN A 182 3.77 -22.38 12.32
CA ASN A 182 3.33 -23.63 11.70
C ASN A 182 3.83 -23.84 10.26
N GLY A 183 4.47 -22.83 9.64
CA GLY A 183 5.01 -22.86 8.28
C GLY A 183 3.96 -22.93 7.15
N LYS A 184 2.67 -22.90 7.49
CA LYS A 184 1.54 -23.08 6.57
C LYS A 184 0.79 -21.78 6.29
N ASP A 185 0.58 -20.99 7.33
CA ASP A 185 -0.18 -19.74 7.23
C ASP A 185 0.75 -18.54 7.24
N ASP A 186 0.34 -17.46 6.59
CA ASP A 186 1.03 -16.18 6.66
C ASP A 186 0.76 -15.50 8.01
N THR A 187 1.72 -14.70 8.49
CA THR A 187 1.49 -13.77 9.61
C THR A 187 0.89 -12.47 9.11
N ASP A 188 0.44 -11.66 10.06
CA ASP A 188 -0.06 -10.31 9.85
C ASP A 188 1.12 -9.31 9.66
N GLN A 189 2.36 -9.80 9.58
CA GLN A 189 3.56 -8.98 9.49
C GLN A 189 3.91 -8.65 8.03
N VAL A 190 3.86 -7.37 7.68
CA VAL A 190 4.46 -6.85 6.45
C VAL A 190 5.99 -6.82 6.60
N PRO A 191 6.77 -7.46 5.71
CA PRO A 191 8.22 -7.58 5.87
C PRO A 191 9.00 -6.31 5.49
N THR A 192 8.32 -5.24 5.08
CA THR A 192 8.92 -3.95 4.74
C THR A 192 8.38 -2.81 5.59
N TYR A 193 9.19 -1.77 5.70
CA TYR A 193 8.87 -0.50 6.36
C TYR A 193 9.13 0.69 5.42
N PHE A 194 9.24 0.46 4.11
CA PHE A 194 9.46 1.53 3.13
C PHE A 194 8.32 2.55 3.15
N ASP A 195 7.11 2.15 3.49
CA ASP A 195 5.97 3.05 3.71
C ASP A 195 6.17 3.99 4.92
N TYR A 196 7.19 3.79 5.75
CA TYR A 196 7.58 4.74 6.80
C TYR A 196 8.89 5.47 6.49
N VAL A 197 9.44 5.30 5.28
CA VAL A 197 10.61 6.04 4.78
C VAL A 197 10.13 7.18 3.87
N PRO A 198 10.60 8.43 4.05
CA PRO A 198 10.26 9.53 3.16
C PRO A 198 10.50 9.19 1.68
N GLN A 199 9.56 9.52 0.80
CA GLN A 199 9.59 9.11 -0.61
C GLN A 199 10.89 9.44 -1.33
N TYR A 200 11.45 10.62 -1.09
CA TYR A 200 12.71 11.06 -1.68
C TYR A 200 13.91 10.13 -1.37
N LEU A 201 13.85 9.34 -0.30
CA LEU A 201 14.94 8.46 0.15
C LEU A 201 14.77 6.98 -0.29
N ARG A 202 13.70 6.63 -1.00
CA ARG A 202 13.37 5.24 -1.40
C ARG A 202 14.01 4.83 -2.73
#